data_AF-A0A7J3XTP3-F1
#
_entry.id   AF-A0A7J3XTP3-F1
#
_cell.length_a   1.000
_cell.length_b   1.000
_cell.length_c   1.000
_cell.angle_alpha   90.00
_cell.angle_beta   90.00
_cell.angle_gamma   90.00
#
_symmetry.space_group_name_H-M   'P 1'
#
loop_
_entity.id
_entity.type
_entity.pdbx_description
1 polymer ?
#
loop_
_entity_poly.entity_id
_entity_poly.type
_entity_poly.pdbx_seq_one_letter_code
_entity_poly.pdbx_strand_id
1 'polypeptide(L)'
;MLRELSYMFTYSKKLEDYSTLARILVTSAIIALLLATRFLSRSTTVEIARLTLILSFELYLASRAREARGVLAGLKLILTFTIIGALVFYASYLLGWLAPNPVEIVPGSMRLVAFFLGFSLLFQLISLREWRGLMGKLGLNKQALALSMVMSQIPTTLYYLSEATTTIKLKYKGKRLYKVVVPLALLSFLTSRSLTESYLIYGAPTMAAGLSTHKKKDVHLYSLLIVLAIGVALIDVLPFGS
;
A
#
# COMPACT_ATOMS: atom_id res chain seq x y z
N MET A 1 5.09 -15.99 -7.83
CA MET A 1 4.19 -14.84 -7.59
C MET A 1 3.52 -14.87 -6.22
N LEU A 2 2.56 -15.74 -5.89
CA LEU A 2 1.90 -15.70 -4.56
C LEU A 2 2.87 -15.92 -3.38
N ARG A 3 3.82 -16.85 -3.53
CA ARG A 3 4.92 -17.05 -2.55
C ARG A 3 5.88 -15.86 -2.47
N GLU A 4 6.09 -15.13 -3.57
CA GLU A 4 6.92 -13.91 -3.56
C GLU A 4 6.18 -12.74 -2.90
N LEU A 5 4.86 -12.66 -3.09
CA LEU A 5 3.97 -11.76 -2.37
C LEU A 5 3.94 -12.06 -0.86
N SER A 6 4.00 -13.33 -0.44
CA SER A 6 4.09 -13.62 1.00
C SER A 6 5.43 -13.14 1.58
N TYR A 7 6.56 -13.36 0.88
CA TYR A 7 7.87 -12.85 1.32
C TYR A 7 7.95 -11.32 1.36
N MET A 8 7.18 -10.63 0.50
CA MET A 8 7.03 -9.17 0.53
C MET A 8 6.49 -8.67 1.89
N PHE A 9 5.59 -9.40 2.55
CA PHE A 9 5.07 -9.01 3.88
C PHE A 9 6.02 -9.38 5.03
N THR A 10 6.88 -10.39 4.84
CA THR A 10 7.75 -10.92 5.91
C THR A 10 9.09 -10.17 6.03
N TYR A 11 9.65 -9.68 4.92
CA TYR A 11 11.02 -9.11 4.87
C TYR A 11 11.05 -7.67 4.37
N SER A 12 10.34 -6.74 5.02
CA SER A 12 10.61 -5.30 4.83
C SER A 12 11.67 -4.86 5.83
N LYS A 13 12.87 -4.51 5.34
CA LYS A 13 13.84 -3.71 6.10
C LYS A 13 13.20 -2.35 6.34
N LYS A 14 12.69 -2.15 7.55
CA LYS A 14 12.04 -0.90 7.90
C LYS A 14 13.09 0.20 7.92
N LEU A 15 12.66 1.42 7.62
CA LEU A 15 13.46 2.64 7.81
C LEU A 15 13.60 2.92 9.31
N GLU A 16 14.32 2.05 10.01
CA GLU A 16 14.55 2.07 11.47
C GLU A 16 15.25 3.34 11.94
N ASP A 17 15.92 4.02 11.02
CA ASP A 17 16.61 5.29 11.22
C ASP A 17 15.68 6.49 11.45
N TYR A 18 14.39 6.38 11.10
CA TYR A 18 13.43 7.50 11.14
C TYR A 18 12.38 7.28 12.23
N SER A 19 11.82 8.37 12.75
CA SER A 19 10.79 8.30 13.78
C SER A 19 9.47 7.75 13.21
N THR A 20 8.61 7.22 14.07
CA THR A 20 7.26 6.79 13.66
C THR A 20 6.43 7.96 13.16
N LEU A 21 6.56 9.10 13.84
CA LEU A 21 5.83 10.31 13.53
C LEU A 21 6.22 10.84 12.15
N ALA A 22 7.52 10.93 11.83
CA ALA A 22 7.99 11.38 10.52
C ALA A 22 7.47 10.47 9.39
N ARG A 23 7.50 9.14 9.58
CA ARG A 23 6.99 8.17 8.61
C ARG A 23 5.49 8.35 8.33
N ILE A 24 4.68 8.59 9.37
CA ILE A 24 3.24 8.85 9.24
C ILE A 24 2.99 10.20 8.57
N LEU A 25 3.65 11.27 9.03
CA LEU A 25 3.46 12.61 8.49
C LEU A 25 3.81 12.66 7.02
N VAL A 26 4.92 12.07 6.60
CA VAL A 26 5.32 12.13 5.20
C VAL A 26 4.37 11.34 4.31
N THR A 27 4.00 10.13 4.70
CA THR A 27 3.05 9.33 3.89
C THR A 27 1.67 9.96 3.82
N SER A 28 1.14 10.45 4.95
CA SER A 28 -0.14 11.15 4.97
C SER A 28 -0.11 12.47 4.18
N ALA A 29 0.98 13.23 4.26
CA ALA A 29 1.16 14.46 3.51
C ALA A 29 1.25 14.20 2.00
N ILE A 30 1.94 13.15 1.55
CA ILE A 30 1.94 12.75 0.13
C ILE A 30 0.51 12.42 -0.35
N ILE A 31 -0.26 11.65 0.43
CA ILE A 31 -1.65 11.30 0.11
C ILE A 31 -2.53 12.57 0.05
N ALA A 32 -2.37 13.49 1.00
CA ALA A 32 -3.08 14.76 1.00
C ALA A 32 -2.71 15.62 -0.22
N LEU A 33 -1.43 15.64 -0.59
CA LEU A 33 -0.92 16.37 -1.74
C LEU A 33 -1.44 15.77 -3.06
N LEU A 34 -1.54 14.43 -3.16
CA LEU A 34 -2.22 13.73 -4.26
C LEU A 34 -3.70 14.12 -4.38
N LEU A 35 -4.43 14.20 -3.26
CA LEU A 35 -5.82 14.69 -3.27
C LEU A 35 -5.89 16.14 -3.75
N ALA A 36 -4.98 16.99 -3.28
CA ALA A 36 -4.93 18.40 -3.64
C ALA A 36 -4.63 18.63 -5.13
N THR A 37 -3.82 17.76 -5.78
CA THR A 37 -3.49 17.90 -7.21
C THR A 37 -4.73 17.98 -8.11
N ARG A 38 -5.84 17.34 -7.74
CA ARG A 38 -7.09 17.38 -8.52
C ARG A 38 -7.72 18.76 -8.53
N PHE A 39 -7.64 19.47 -7.41
CA PHE A 39 -8.29 20.78 -7.24
C PHE A 39 -7.40 21.93 -7.71
N LEU A 40 -6.08 21.73 -7.70
CA LEU A 40 -5.10 22.76 -8.05
C LEU A 40 -4.76 22.82 -9.54
N SER A 41 -5.04 21.77 -10.32
CA SER A 41 -4.55 21.67 -11.69
C SER A 41 -5.47 22.40 -12.68
N ARG A 42 -4.91 23.38 -13.39
CA ARG A 42 -5.62 24.17 -14.41
C ARG A 42 -5.63 23.53 -15.80
N SER A 43 -4.67 22.63 -16.05
CA SER A 43 -4.56 21.87 -17.31
C SER A 43 -4.14 20.43 -17.03
N THR A 44 -4.44 19.54 -17.98
CA THR A 44 -4.05 18.12 -17.94
C THR A 44 -2.52 17.95 -17.98
N THR A 45 -1.80 18.84 -18.68
CA THR A 45 -0.33 18.83 -18.73
C THR A 45 0.31 19.14 -17.37
N VAL A 46 -0.21 20.15 -16.68
CA VAL A 46 0.20 20.52 -15.32
C VAL A 46 -0.14 19.40 -14.33
N GLU A 47 -1.31 18.78 -14.47
CA GLU A 47 -1.72 17.64 -13.64
C GLU A 47 -0.74 16.46 -13.79
N ILE A 48 -0.38 16.10 -15.02
CA ILE A 48 0.59 15.03 -15.31
C ILE A 48 1.95 15.38 -14.71
N ALA A 49 2.45 16.62 -14.88
CA ALA A 49 3.74 17.05 -14.33
C ALA A 49 3.78 16.98 -12.78
N ARG A 50 2.67 17.30 -12.11
CA ARG A 50 2.56 17.17 -10.64
C ARG A 50 2.54 15.71 -10.23
N LEU A 51 1.75 14.88 -10.91
CA LEU A 51 1.64 13.46 -10.62
C LEU A 51 2.96 12.72 -10.85
N THR A 52 3.72 13.04 -11.91
CA THR A 52 5.05 12.45 -12.15
C THR A 52 6.03 12.80 -11.04
N LEU A 53 6.04 14.05 -10.57
CA LEU A 53 6.91 14.51 -9.50
C LEU A 53 6.60 13.75 -8.20
N ILE A 54 5.31 13.62 -7.84
CA ILE A 54 4.88 12.85 -6.66
C ILE A 54 5.25 11.37 -6.81
N LEU A 55 4.98 10.76 -7.96
CA LEU A 55 5.31 9.36 -8.24
C LEU A 55 6.81 9.09 -8.14
N SER A 56 7.64 9.98 -8.64
CA SER A 56 9.09 9.85 -8.56
C SER A 56 9.58 9.87 -7.10
N PHE A 57 8.96 10.71 -6.26
CA PHE A 57 9.25 10.79 -4.84
C PHE A 57 8.79 9.54 -4.08
N GLU A 58 7.59 9.05 -4.38
CA GLU A 58 7.07 7.81 -3.82
C GLU A 58 7.96 6.60 -4.17
N LEU A 59 8.41 6.50 -5.43
CA LEU A 59 9.35 5.47 -5.87
C LEU A 59 10.71 5.61 -5.19
N TYR A 60 11.20 6.84 -4.99
CA TYR A 60 12.43 7.10 -4.23
C TYR A 60 12.32 6.57 -2.79
N LEU A 61 11.23 6.89 -2.09
CA LEU A 61 10.97 6.38 -0.73
C LEU A 61 10.82 4.86 -0.71
N ALA A 62 10.10 4.29 -1.68
CA ALA A 62 9.93 2.84 -1.80
C ALA A 62 11.27 2.12 -2.02
N SER A 63 12.18 2.71 -2.82
CA SER A 63 13.50 2.15 -3.10
C SER A 63 14.38 2.09 -1.84
N ARG A 64 14.31 3.13 -1.00
CA ARG A 64 14.98 3.19 0.31
C ARG A 64 14.43 2.16 1.30
N ALA A 65 13.13 1.87 1.23
CA ALA A 65 12.45 0.98 2.18
C ALA A 65 12.54 -0.52 1.85
N ARG A 66 12.83 -0.93 0.61
CA ARG A 66 12.63 -2.34 0.21
C ARG A 66 13.72 -2.96 -0.66
N GLU A 67 14.80 -2.23 -0.95
CA GLU A 67 15.77 -2.58 -1.99
C GLU A 67 15.07 -2.77 -3.37
N ALA A 68 15.83 -2.73 -4.47
CA ALA A 68 15.27 -2.62 -5.83
C ALA A 68 14.26 -3.73 -6.22
N ARG A 69 14.37 -4.93 -5.64
CA ARG A 69 13.48 -6.08 -5.94
C ARG A 69 12.04 -5.87 -5.45
N GLY A 70 11.86 -5.21 -4.30
CA GLY A 70 10.53 -4.89 -3.76
C GLY A 70 9.82 -3.81 -4.58
N VAL A 71 10.58 -2.87 -5.14
CA VAL A 71 10.08 -1.83 -6.05
C VAL A 71 9.61 -2.44 -7.36
N LEU A 72 10.35 -3.39 -7.95
CA LEU A 72 9.95 -4.07 -9.18
C LEU A 72 8.62 -4.84 -9.05
N ALA A 73 8.40 -5.50 -7.90
CA ALA A 73 7.12 -6.15 -7.63
C ALA A 73 5.97 -5.14 -7.45
N GLY A 74 6.25 -3.99 -6.82
CA GLY A 74 5.33 -2.85 -6.77
C GLY A 74 5.00 -2.31 -8.15
N LEU A 75 6.01 -2.16 -9.03
CA LEU A 75 5.85 -1.72 -10.41
C LEU A 75 5.01 -2.70 -11.24
N LYS A 76 5.16 -4.01 -11.02
CA LYS A 76 4.27 -5.04 -11.62
C LYS A 76 2.83 -4.89 -11.14
N LEU A 77 2.62 -4.56 -9.87
CA LEU A 77 1.29 -4.32 -9.30
C LEU A 77 0.66 -3.04 -9.88
N ILE A 78 1.45 -1.97 -10.00
CA ILE A 78 1.08 -0.73 -10.68
C ILE A 78 0.63 -1.01 -12.11
N LEU A 79 1.42 -1.77 -12.87
CA LEU A 79 1.15 -2.12 -14.26
C LEU A 79 -0.13 -2.96 -14.40
N THR A 80 -0.42 -3.84 -13.43
CA THR A 80 -1.67 -4.60 -13.42
C THR A 80 -2.87 -3.70 -13.10
N PHE A 81 -2.75 -2.75 -12.18
CA PHE A 81 -3.83 -1.81 -11.87
C PHE A 81 -4.10 -0.81 -13.01
N THR A 82 -3.09 -0.33 -13.74
CA THR A 82 -3.30 0.47 -14.95
C THR A 82 -4.01 -0.30 -16.04
N ILE A 83 -3.66 -1.57 -16.26
CA ILE A 83 -4.35 -2.44 -17.24
C ILE A 83 -5.81 -2.66 -16.82
N ILE A 84 -6.07 -2.96 -15.55
CA ILE A 84 -7.43 -3.14 -15.03
C ILE A 84 -8.24 -1.84 -15.18
N GLY A 85 -7.66 -0.69 -14.84
CA GLY A 85 -8.30 0.61 -15.00
C GLY A 85 -8.65 0.92 -16.46
N ALA A 86 -7.73 0.63 -17.39
CA ALA A 86 -7.97 0.79 -18.82
C ALA A 86 -9.09 -0.14 -19.34
N LEU A 87 -9.15 -1.39 -18.85
CA LEU A 87 -10.21 -2.34 -19.20
C LEU A 87 -11.58 -1.90 -18.67
N VAL A 88 -11.65 -1.42 -17.42
CA VAL A 88 -12.89 -0.90 -16.83
C VAL A 88 -13.39 0.32 -17.61
N PHE A 89 -12.47 1.18 -18.04
CA PHE A 89 -12.79 2.34 -18.88
C PHE A 89 -13.33 1.91 -20.25
N TYR A 90 -12.66 0.97 -20.92
CA TYR A 90 -13.10 0.43 -22.20
C TYR A 90 -14.49 -0.22 -22.12
N ALA A 91 -14.76 -0.98 -21.06
CA ALA A 91 -16.07 -1.56 -20.80
C ALA A 91 -17.14 -0.49 -20.53
N SER A 92 -16.81 0.57 -19.78
CA SER A 92 -17.74 1.67 -19.49
C SER A 92 -18.10 2.45 -20.75
N TYR A 93 -17.12 2.68 -21.64
CA TYR A 93 -17.34 3.29 -22.95
C TYR A 93 -18.30 2.45 -23.82
N LEU A 94 -18.11 1.13 -23.88
CA LEU A 94 -19.01 0.22 -24.61
C LEU A 94 -20.43 0.20 -24.04
N LEU A 95 -20.58 0.38 -22.73
CA LEU A 95 -21.88 0.40 -22.04
C LEU A 95 -22.58 1.77 -22.08
N GLY A 96 -21.96 2.79 -22.67
CA GLY A 96 -22.53 4.15 -22.77
C GLY A 96 -22.63 4.89 -21.44
N TRP A 97 -21.96 4.41 -20.38
CA TRP A 97 -21.93 5.08 -19.08
C TRP A 97 -20.79 6.08 -19.04
N LEU A 98 -21.14 7.37 -18.83
CA LEU A 98 -20.29 8.47 -18.36
C LEU A 98 -18.79 8.23 -18.65
N ALA A 99 -18.43 8.22 -19.93
CA ALA A 99 -17.05 8.01 -20.34
C ALA A 99 -16.30 9.32 -20.08
N PRO A 100 -15.31 9.37 -19.16
CA PRO A 100 -14.41 10.51 -19.07
C PRO A 100 -13.74 10.78 -20.41
N ASN A 101 -13.32 12.01 -20.67
CA ASN A 101 -12.58 12.32 -21.89
C ASN A 101 -11.34 11.39 -22.00
N PRO A 102 -10.98 10.88 -23.19
CA PRO A 102 -9.82 10.00 -23.36
C PRO A 102 -8.51 10.60 -22.82
N VAL A 103 -8.42 11.92 -22.84
CA VAL A 103 -7.28 12.70 -22.34
C VAL A 103 -7.15 12.63 -20.80
N GLU A 104 -8.25 12.36 -20.07
CA GLU A 104 -8.27 12.25 -18.61
C GLU A 104 -7.90 10.84 -18.10
N ILE A 105 -7.84 9.84 -18.99
CA ILE A 105 -7.46 8.46 -18.64
C ILE A 105 -6.04 8.42 -18.08
N VAL A 106 -5.12 9.15 -18.72
CA VAL A 106 -3.70 9.18 -18.33
C VAL A 106 -3.53 9.75 -16.92
N PRO A 107 -3.93 10.99 -16.61
CA PRO A 107 -3.80 11.52 -15.25
C PRO A 107 -4.64 10.73 -14.23
N GLY A 108 -5.82 10.22 -14.62
CA GLY A 108 -6.65 9.37 -13.76
C GLY A 108 -5.95 8.08 -13.35
N SER A 109 -5.33 7.38 -14.31
CA SER A 109 -4.60 6.14 -14.04
C SER A 109 -3.32 6.38 -13.23
N MET A 110 -2.56 7.44 -13.53
CA MET A 110 -1.38 7.84 -12.76
C MET A 110 -1.73 8.19 -11.32
N ARG A 111 -2.83 8.92 -11.10
CA ARG A 111 -3.35 9.23 -9.77
C ARG A 111 -3.70 7.96 -9.01
N LEU A 112 -4.42 7.03 -9.64
CA LEU A 112 -4.83 5.77 -9.01
C LEU A 112 -3.60 4.97 -8.55
N VAL A 113 -2.59 4.90 -9.42
CA VAL A 113 -1.29 4.29 -9.15
C VAL A 113 -0.58 4.96 -7.97
N ALA A 114 -0.47 6.30 -7.99
CA ALA A 114 0.17 7.06 -6.92
C ALA A 114 -0.56 6.87 -5.58
N PHE A 115 -1.89 6.90 -5.56
CA PHE A 115 -2.67 6.61 -4.35
C PHE A 115 -2.35 5.22 -3.78
N PHE A 116 -2.38 4.20 -4.62
CA PHE A 116 -2.05 2.85 -4.17
C PHE A 116 -0.61 2.75 -3.63
N LEU A 117 0.33 3.45 -4.26
CA LEU A 117 1.72 3.47 -3.83
C LEU A 117 1.87 4.22 -2.49
N GLY A 118 1.26 5.39 -2.33
CA GLY A 118 1.24 6.15 -1.07
C GLY A 118 0.63 5.37 0.09
N PHE A 119 -0.50 4.69 -0.11
CA PHE A 119 -1.08 3.79 0.90
C PHE A 119 -0.17 2.59 1.19
N SER A 120 0.44 2.01 0.15
CA SER A 120 1.39 0.92 0.32
C SER A 120 2.61 1.34 1.14
N LEU A 121 3.14 2.56 0.92
CA LEU A 121 4.22 3.14 1.72
C LEU A 121 3.81 3.32 3.17
N LEU A 122 2.58 3.77 3.45
CA LEU A 122 2.06 3.93 4.81
C LEU A 122 2.06 2.60 5.59
N PHE A 123 1.62 1.50 4.96
CA PHE A 123 1.67 0.16 5.59
C PHE A 123 3.08 -0.45 5.63
N GLN A 124 3.97 -0.10 4.70
CA GLN A 124 5.34 -0.60 4.67
C GLN A 124 6.25 0.09 5.67
N LEU A 125 6.10 1.41 5.81
CA LEU A 125 6.95 2.22 6.68
C LEU A 125 6.56 2.06 8.15
N ILE A 126 5.30 1.81 8.46
CA ILE A 126 4.82 1.67 9.84
C ILE A 126 4.64 0.19 10.18
N SER A 127 5.32 -0.27 11.23
CA SER A 127 5.22 -1.65 11.68
C SER A 127 3.87 -1.95 12.34
N LEU A 128 3.47 -3.22 12.36
CA LEU A 128 2.27 -3.67 13.09
C LEU A 128 2.31 -3.30 14.58
N ARG A 129 3.50 -3.30 15.20
CA ARG A 129 3.66 -2.87 16.61
C ARG A 129 3.37 -1.38 16.78
N GLU A 130 3.83 -0.56 15.85
CA GLU A 130 3.60 0.89 15.84
C GLU A 130 2.13 1.21 15.53
N TRP A 131 1.50 0.48 14.60
CA TRP A 131 0.05 0.54 14.35
C TRP A 131 -0.77 0.20 15.60
N ARG A 132 -0.39 -0.86 16.33
CA ARG A 132 -1.02 -1.18 17.62
C ARG A 132 -0.84 -0.07 18.65
N GLY A 133 0.37 0.51 18.73
CA GLY A 133 0.64 1.62 19.65
C GLY A 133 -0.20 2.87 19.33
N LEU A 134 -0.34 3.21 18.04
CA LEU A 134 -1.19 4.32 17.58
C LEU A 134 -2.66 4.07 17.91
N MET A 135 -3.20 2.91 17.52
CA MET A 135 -4.59 2.55 17.80
C MET A 135 -4.86 2.46 19.30
N GLY A 136 -3.89 1.97 20.08
CA GLY A 136 -3.99 1.93 21.54
C GLY A 136 -4.11 3.31 22.17
N LYS A 137 -3.32 4.29 21.69
CA LYS A 137 -3.44 5.70 22.13
C LYS A 137 -4.76 6.36 21.72
N LEU A 138 -5.39 5.88 20.64
CA LEU A 138 -6.72 6.33 20.20
C LEU A 138 -7.86 5.61 20.94
N GLY A 139 -7.58 4.71 21.89
CA GLY A 139 -8.58 3.92 22.61
C GLY A 139 -9.15 2.74 21.80
N LEU A 140 -8.64 2.49 20.59
CA LEU A 140 -9.10 1.46 19.66
C LEU A 140 -8.42 0.10 19.92
N ASN A 141 -8.42 -0.31 21.18
CA ASN A 141 -7.66 -1.48 21.66
C ASN A 141 -8.13 -2.79 21.01
N LYS A 142 -9.45 -2.97 20.84
CA LYS A 142 -10.02 -4.18 20.23
C LYS A 142 -9.69 -4.27 18.74
N GLN A 143 -9.75 -3.14 18.04
CA GLN A 143 -9.43 -3.04 16.61
C GLN A 143 -7.93 -3.25 16.37
N ALA A 144 -7.07 -2.71 17.24
CA ALA A 144 -5.62 -2.94 17.18
C ALA A 144 -5.27 -4.44 17.28
N LEU A 145 -5.96 -5.15 18.17
CA LEU A 145 -5.79 -6.59 18.37
C LEU A 145 -6.29 -7.38 17.16
N ALA A 146 -7.49 -7.07 16.66
CA ALA A 146 -8.04 -7.68 15.45
C ALA A 146 -7.13 -7.46 14.22
N LEU A 147 -6.67 -6.23 13.99
CA LEU A 147 -5.75 -5.89 12.91
C LEU A 147 -4.46 -6.70 12.99
N SER A 148 -3.93 -6.88 14.20
CA SER A 148 -2.70 -7.63 14.42
C SER A 148 -2.85 -9.12 14.14
N MET A 149 -3.99 -9.70 14.52
CA MET A 149 -4.34 -11.09 14.22
C MET A 149 -4.52 -11.29 12.71
N VAL A 150 -5.23 -10.39 12.04
CA VAL A 150 -5.43 -10.49 10.59
C VAL A 150 -4.10 -10.37 9.86
N MET A 151 -3.28 -9.37 10.20
CA MET A 151 -2.01 -9.12 9.53
C MET A 151 -0.97 -10.22 9.77
N SER A 152 -1.01 -10.91 10.93
CA SER A 152 -0.14 -12.08 11.16
C SER A 152 -0.58 -13.32 10.37
N GLN A 153 -1.85 -13.40 10.00
CA GLN A 153 -2.40 -14.51 9.21
C GLN A 153 -2.28 -14.30 7.69
N ILE A 154 -2.08 -13.07 7.20
CA ILE A 154 -1.93 -12.82 5.76
C ILE A 154 -0.75 -13.63 5.14
N PRO A 155 0.46 -13.64 5.72
CA PRO A 155 1.57 -14.41 5.13
C PRO A 155 1.33 -15.92 5.14
N THR A 156 0.75 -16.47 6.20
CA THR A 156 0.46 -17.91 6.34
C THR A 156 -0.64 -18.34 5.38
N THR A 157 -1.74 -17.58 5.30
CA THR A 157 -2.83 -17.84 4.36
C THR A 157 -2.38 -17.78 2.90
N LEU A 158 -1.52 -16.81 2.53
CA LEU A 158 -0.93 -16.75 1.18
C LEU A 158 -0.03 -17.94 0.88
N TYR A 159 0.74 -18.41 1.85
CA TYR A 159 1.57 -19.61 1.70
C TYR A 159 0.71 -20.86 1.47
N TYR A 160 -0.29 -21.10 2.32
CA TYR A 160 -1.19 -22.24 2.17
C TYR A 160 -2.08 -22.15 0.94
N LEU A 161 -2.46 -20.95 0.50
CA LEU A 161 -3.11 -20.73 -0.80
C LEU A 161 -2.20 -21.17 -1.94
N SER A 162 -0.91 -20.82 -1.88
CA SER A 162 0.07 -21.25 -2.88
C SER A 162 0.24 -22.78 -2.90
N GLU A 163 0.19 -23.46 -1.76
CA GLU A 163 0.25 -24.93 -1.71
C GLU A 163 -1.05 -25.57 -2.18
N ALA A 164 -2.20 -25.11 -1.69
CA ALA A 164 -3.49 -25.67 -2.06
C ALA A 164 -3.75 -25.52 -3.57
N THR A 165 -3.34 -24.39 -4.16
CA THR A 165 -3.43 -24.18 -5.61
C THR A 165 -2.54 -25.12 -6.40
N THR A 166 -1.29 -25.37 -5.98
CA THR A 166 -0.41 -26.32 -6.68
C THR A 166 -0.92 -27.75 -6.53
N THR A 167 -1.35 -28.17 -5.34
CA THR A 167 -1.91 -29.50 -5.10
C THR A 167 -3.16 -29.76 -5.94
N ILE A 168 -4.09 -28.80 -6.01
CA ILE A 168 -5.32 -28.96 -6.80
C ILE A 168 -5.01 -28.92 -8.30
N LYS A 169 -4.06 -28.08 -8.73
CA LYS A 169 -3.60 -28.06 -10.13
C LYS A 169 -3.01 -29.41 -10.54
N LEU A 170 -2.19 -30.03 -9.67
CA LEU A 170 -1.62 -31.37 -9.91
C LEU A 170 -2.70 -32.46 -9.92
N LYS A 171 -3.59 -32.45 -8.92
CA LYS A 171 -4.64 -33.48 -8.76
C LYS A 171 -5.70 -33.46 -9.86
N TYR A 172 -6.08 -32.27 -10.33
CA TYR A 172 -7.16 -32.09 -11.30
C TYR A 172 -6.68 -31.60 -12.68
N LYS A 173 -5.36 -31.69 -12.97
CA LYS A 173 -4.74 -31.21 -14.22
C LYS A 173 -5.16 -29.78 -14.57
N GLY A 174 -5.24 -28.90 -13.57
CA GLY A 174 -5.65 -27.49 -13.72
C GLY A 174 -7.16 -27.24 -13.83
N LYS A 175 -8.02 -28.26 -13.84
CA LYS A 175 -9.48 -28.08 -13.76
C LYS A 175 -9.92 -27.89 -12.31
N ARG A 176 -11.05 -27.20 -12.08
CA ARG A 176 -11.69 -27.04 -10.75
C ARG A 176 -10.82 -26.37 -9.66
N LEU A 177 -10.08 -25.31 -10.03
CA LEU A 177 -9.30 -24.51 -9.07
C LEU A 177 -10.14 -23.90 -7.93
N TYR A 178 -11.45 -23.71 -8.13
CA TYR A 178 -12.36 -23.24 -7.07
C TYR A 178 -12.40 -24.16 -5.84
N LYS A 179 -12.00 -25.44 -5.97
CA LYS A 179 -11.92 -26.38 -4.84
C LYS A 179 -10.87 -26.01 -3.79
N VAL A 180 -10.03 -25.02 -4.08
CA VAL A 180 -9.05 -24.45 -3.14
C VAL A 180 -9.74 -23.71 -1.98
N VAL A 181 -10.98 -23.21 -2.19
CA VAL A 181 -11.69 -22.38 -1.20
C VAL A 181 -12.05 -23.15 0.07
N VAL A 182 -12.54 -24.38 -0.06
CA VAL A 182 -12.98 -25.22 1.08
C VAL A 182 -11.83 -25.52 2.06
N PRO A 183 -10.67 -26.05 1.63
CA PRO A 183 -9.56 -26.30 2.56
C PRO A 183 -9.01 -25.01 3.17
N LEU A 184 -9.02 -23.89 2.45
CA LEU A 184 -8.62 -22.59 3.01
C LEU A 184 -9.59 -22.10 4.08
N ALA A 185 -10.90 -22.21 3.84
CA ALA A 185 -11.91 -21.82 4.81
C ALA A 185 -11.78 -22.65 6.10
N LEU A 186 -11.65 -23.98 5.97
CA LEU A 186 -11.43 -24.87 7.11
C LEU A 186 -10.14 -24.53 7.86
N LEU A 187 -9.05 -24.28 7.14
CA LEU A 187 -7.79 -23.84 7.74
C LEU A 187 -7.96 -22.54 8.52
N SER A 188 -8.62 -21.53 7.93
CA SER A 188 -8.89 -20.25 8.60
C SER A 188 -9.73 -20.40 9.87
N PHE A 189 -10.72 -21.31 9.89
CA PHE A 189 -11.49 -21.59 11.11
C PHE A 189 -10.62 -22.24 12.19
N LEU A 190 -9.80 -23.23 11.83
CA LEU A 190 -8.92 -23.92 12.77
C LEU A 190 -7.84 -22.98 13.33
N THR A 191 -7.23 -22.14 12.49
CA THR A 191 -6.21 -21.19 12.93
C THR A 191 -6.79 -20.03 13.72
N SER A 192 -8.01 -19.57 13.39
CA SER A 192 -8.71 -18.57 14.19
C SER A 192 -9.00 -19.08 15.60
N ARG A 193 -9.46 -20.33 15.71
CA ARG A 193 -9.70 -20.97 17.01
C ARG A 193 -8.41 -21.09 17.83
N SER A 194 -7.34 -21.64 17.26
CA SER A 194 -6.08 -21.83 17.98
C SER A 194 -5.43 -20.51 18.39
N LEU A 195 -5.54 -19.46 17.56
CA LEU A 195 -5.13 -18.11 17.93
C LEU A 195 -5.95 -17.59 19.11
N THR A 196 -7.28 -17.73 19.07
CA THR A 196 -8.15 -17.23 20.15
C THR A 196 -7.85 -17.93 21.47
N GLU A 197 -7.67 -19.26 21.45
CA GLU A 197 -7.26 -20.06 22.61
C GLU A 197 -5.89 -19.61 23.14
N SER A 198 -4.91 -19.40 22.26
CA SER A 198 -3.59 -18.87 22.63
C SER A 198 -3.68 -17.49 23.29
N TYR A 199 -4.53 -16.60 22.79
CA TYR A 199 -4.72 -15.27 23.37
C TYR A 199 -5.43 -15.31 24.73
N LEU A 200 -6.33 -16.27 24.95
CA LEU A 200 -6.97 -16.49 26.24
C LEU A 200 -5.97 -17.03 27.27
N ILE A 201 -5.08 -17.95 26.87
CA ILE A 201 -4.12 -18.60 27.77
C ILE A 201 -2.95 -17.68 28.12
N TYR A 202 -2.35 -17.03 27.11
CA TYR A 202 -1.12 -16.24 27.27
C TYR A 202 -1.36 -14.74 27.46
N GLY A 203 -2.60 -14.29 27.31
CA GLY A 203 -2.96 -12.86 27.32
C GLY A 203 -2.54 -12.13 26.05
N ALA A 204 -3.13 -10.95 25.82
CA ALA A 204 -2.76 -10.11 24.69
C ALA A 204 -1.38 -9.47 24.93
N PRO A 205 -0.49 -9.40 23.91
CA PRO A 205 0.78 -8.69 24.05
C PRO A 205 0.51 -7.24 24.48
N THR A 206 1.14 -6.79 25.56
CA THR A 206 0.96 -5.45 26.11
C THR A 206 1.21 -4.39 25.05
N MET A 207 0.32 -3.39 24.96
CA MET A 207 0.31 -2.34 23.92
C MET A 207 1.45 -1.31 24.04
N ALA A 208 2.45 -1.57 24.87
CA ALA A 208 3.54 -0.65 25.20
C ALA A 208 4.61 -0.56 24.10
N ALA A 209 4.21 -0.52 22.83
CA ALA A 209 5.14 -0.13 21.77
C ALA A 209 5.42 1.37 21.91
N GLY A 210 6.63 1.71 22.34
CA GLY A 210 7.09 3.09 22.38
C GLY A 210 7.08 3.71 20.98
N LEU A 211 6.16 4.64 20.73
CA LEU A 211 6.16 5.44 19.50
C LEU A 211 7.33 6.41 19.58
N SER A 212 8.25 6.32 18.61
CA SER A 212 9.35 7.29 18.50
C SER A 212 8.84 8.57 17.86
N THR A 213 9.00 9.69 18.55
CA THR A 213 8.53 11.01 18.09
C THR A 213 9.60 11.78 17.34
N HIS A 214 10.88 11.64 17.72
CA HIS A 214 11.98 12.40 17.14
C HIS A 214 13.24 11.54 16.92
N LYS A 215 13.85 11.70 15.74
CA LYS A 215 15.21 11.24 15.42
C LYS A 215 15.93 12.30 14.57
N LYS A 216 17.26 12.35 14.68
CA LYS A 216 18.09 13.34 13.94
C LYS A 216 17.90 13.29 12.42
N LYS A 217 17.67 12.10 11.86
CA LYS A 217 17.45 11.90 10.43
C LYS A 217 16.08 12.38 9.94
N ASP A 218 15.12 12.68 10.84
CA ASP A 218 13.79 13.16 10.46
C ASP A 218 13.84 14.50 9.70
N VAL A 219 14.82 15.35 10.03
CA VAL A 219 15.02 16.65 9.36
C VAL A 219 15.20 16.48 7.85
N HIS A 220 15.92 15.45 7.42
CA HIS A 220 16.12 15.17 6.01
C HIS A 220 14.82 14.75 5.30
N LEU A 221 13.96 13.99 5.98
CA LEU A 221 12.68 13.57 5.44
C LEU A 221 11.70 14.74 5.34
N TYR A 222 11.68 15.62 6.34
CA TYR A 222 10.90 16.85 6.29
C TYR A 222 11.40 17.84 5.24
N SER A 223 12.72 18.01 5.09
CA SER A 223 13.27 18.89 4.05
C SER A 223 12.91 18.40 2.65
N LEU A 224 13.00 17.09 2.40
CA LEU A 224 12.58 16.48 1.14
C LEU A 224 11.09 16.69 0.85
N LEU A 225 10.23 16.56 1.87
CA LEU A 225 8.80 16.82 1.73
C LEU A 225 8.50 18.29 1.43
N ILE A 226 9.22 19.22 2.05
CA ILE A 226 9.08 20.66 1.76
C ILE A 226 9.49 20.95 0.32
N VAL A 227 10.61 20.37 -0.15
CA VAL A 227 11.04 20.50 -1.55
C VAL A 227 9.99 19.94 -2.51
N LEU A 228 9.38 18.80 -2.19
CA LEU A 228 8.27 18.24 -2.97
C LEU A 228 7.09 19.20 -3.04
N ALA A 229 6.65 19.73 -1.90
CA ALA A 229 5.51 20.64 -1.82
C ALA A 229 5.76 21.94 -2.60
N ILE A 230 6.95 22.52 -2.47
CA ILE A 230 7.38 23.69 -3.24
C ILE A 230 7.41 23.35 -4.73
N GLY A 231 7.97 22.21 -5.11
CA GLY A 231 8.01 21.75 -6.50
C GLY A 231 6.61 21.64 -7.11
N VAL A 232 5.66 21.02 -6.40
CA VAL A 232 4.28 20.88 -6.88
C VAL A 232 3.54 22.22 -6.99
N ALA A 233 3.82 23.15 -6.07
CA ALA A 233 3.25 24.50 -6.12
C ALA A 233 3.84 25.34 -7.26
N LEU A 234 5.15 25.24 -7.52
CA LEU A 234 5.86 26.03 -8.54
C LEU A 234 5.61 25.56 -9.98
N ILE A 235 5.09 24.34 -10.20
CA ILE A 235 4.75 23.86 -11.55
C ILE A 235 3.76 24.80 -12.26
N ASP A 236 2.90 25.52 -11.53
CA ASP A 236 1.98 26.51 -12.11
C ASP A 236 2.68 27.78 -12.62
N VAL A 237 3.89 28.07 -12.13
CA VAL A 237 4.66 29.28 -12.47
C VAL A 237 5.57 29.03 -13.68
N LEU A 238 5.87 27.77 -13.98
CA LEU A 238 6.67 27.42 -15.15
C LEU A 238 5.79 27.53 -16.41
N PRO A 239 6.18 28.35 -17.41
CA PRO A 239 5.43 28.46 -18.65
C PRO A 239 5.58 27.15 -19.43
N PHE A 240 4.62 26.23 -19.28
CA PHE A 240 4.41 25.18 -20.26
C PHE A 240 3.83 25.87 -21.50
N GLY A 241 4.69 26.06 -22.51
CA GLY A 241 4.43 26.89 -23.68
C GLY A 241 3.03 26.70 -24.28
N SER A 242 2.38 27.84 -24.50
CA SER A 242 1.20 28.03 -25.36
C SER A 242 1.52 27.71 -26.81
#